data_AF-A0A945D116-F1
#
_entry.id   AF-A0A945D116-F1
#
_cell.length_a   1.000
_cell.length_b   1.000
_cell.length_c   1.000
_cell.angle_alpha   90.00
_cell.angle_beta   90.00
_cell.angle_gamma   90.00
#
_symmetry.space_group_name_H-M   'P 1'
#
loop_
_entity.id
_entity.type
_entity.pdbx_description
1 polymer ?
#
loop_
_entity_poly.entity_id
_entity_poly.type
_entity_poly.pdbx_seq_one_letter_code
_entity_poly.pdbx_strand_id
1 'polypeptide(L)'
;MKFEIGNYPARTKCQKGIRYHRSKLKVFRLVFGASICLVISYLNTGSAFASEEICFPQGYSQSESATSTNLTDVPAVASLKNSYVFIDSSPNMVGLVNAADSADGPSGTKRMLFNLPFALSSLSEKVRYHQVQGSVTPKAIHEGSDLLDRSLYQCEKGKSLSQCLSGKSALSIVLPFVASGSKDDVYILVSDLSLDGKEFIGGAGSKFRKSIERILGSERAIGIVAVRGKFEGVVYDLPSGGRYSKANKRPLYLMAFGERNSLLKLFGNIEREVLSNVPTSDKKLVIFTKRVVKRKIGNLEWKDDEFNVGKGIQTDSTHETGMPRIRKYILQRKHYKLEAKIGLDQVQLPYSLPATEFELEQKLWQRRRDSGKCSKQWLQLKGRDDLISVSKSETDFSLNVFNKQKSTKKLPSRRTYFLSSEVLIKKIGLDASLSSWAKEWSYDDLSEKRLIAEKPSFFPTLNLDRLLKVLADSVLKTFEPERLARFDAIFHIDR
;
A
#
# COMPACT_ATOMS: atom_id res chain seq x y z
N MET A 1 44.68 -16.39 -26.72
CA MET A 1 45.65 -15.32 -26.39
C MET A 1 46.01 -15.42 -24.92
N LYS A 2 47.27 -15.76 -24.62
CA LYS A 2 47.91 -15.79 -23.30
C LYS A 2 48.50 -14.40 -22.99
N PHE A 3 48.63 -14.07 -21.70
CA PHE A 3 49.82 -13.58 -20.96
C PHE A 3 49.32 -13.16 -19.55
N GLU A 4 49.55 -13.96 -18.49
CA GLU A 4 50.71 -14.02 -17.56
C GLU A 4 50.77 -12.82 -16.58
N ILE A 5 50.53 -13.00 -15.26
CA ILE A 5 51.35 -13.54 -14.13
C ILE A 5 52.26 -12.50 -13.45
N GLY A 6 52.18 -12.44 -12.11
CA GLY A 6 53.19 -11.91 -11.18
C GLY A 6 52.58 -11.60 -9.80
N ASN A 7 52.39 -12.54 -8.86
CA ASN A 7 53.32 -13.15 -7.87
C ASN A 7 54.08 -12.20 -6.91
N TYR A 8 53.62 -12.19 -5.62
CA TYR A 8 54.30 -12.29 -4.29
C TYR A 8 55.64 -11.54 -3.99
N PRO A 9 56.04 -11.21 -2.72
CA PRO A 9 55.83 -12.03 -1.50
C PRO A 9 55.60 -11.32 -0.14
N ALA A 10 55.30 -12.14 0.88
CA ALA A 10 55.29 -11.83 2.30
C ALA A 10 56.71 -11.81 2.93
N ARG A 11 56.92 -11.03 4.01
CA ARG A 11 57.99 -11.25 5.00
C ARG A 11 57.58 -10.84 6.42
N THR A 12 57.83 -11.77 7.34
CA THR A 12 57.89 -11.70 8.80
C THR A 12 59.07 -10.89 9.32
N LYS A 13 58.98 -10.31 10.54
CA LYS A 13 60.01 -10.41 11.60
C LYS A 13 59.60 -9.75 12.92
N CYS A 14 59.69 -10.53 14.00
CA CYS A 14 59.88 -10.05 15.38
C CYS A 14 61.31 -9.54 15.58
N GLN A 15 61.51 -8.57 16.48
CA GLN A 15 62.78 -8.41 17.19
C GLN A 15 62.59 -7.80 18.59
N LYS A 16 63.12 -8.51 19.60
CA LYS A 16 63.32 -8.09 21.00
C LYS A 16 64.62 -7.29 21.13
N GLY A 17 64.61 -6.25 21.95
CA GLY A 17 65.48 -6.18 23.13
C GLY A 17 66.76 -5.32 23.12
N ILE A 18 66.98 -4.76 24.32
CA ILE A 18 68.26 -4.39 24.99
C ILE A 18 68.68 -2.91 24.90
N ARG A 19 68.67 -2.21 26.05
CA ARG A 19 69.90 -1.76 26.76
C ARG A 19 69.64 -1.20 28.17
N TYR A 20 70.51 -1.66 29.07
CA TYR A 20 70.77 -1.28 30.47
C TYR A 20 71.64 -0.01 30.56
N HIS A 21 71.50 0.80 31.63
CA HIS A 21 72.63 1.13 32.54
C HIS A 21 72.23 1.89 33.85
N ARG A 22 72.63 1.29 34.99
CA ARG A 22 73.21 1.80 36.29
C ARG A 22 73.11 3.31 36.62
N SER A 23 73.00 3.81 37.85
CA SER A 23 73.35 3.39 39.24
C SER A 23 72.94 4.55 40.19
N LYS A 24 72.69 4.46 41.51
CA LYS A 24 73.57 4.12 42.65
C LYS A 24 72.74 4.00 43.96
N LEU A 25 73.24 3.18 44.89
CA LEU A 25 72.82 2.99 46.29
C LEU A 25 73.06 4.24 47.18
N LYS A 26 72.29 4.36 48.27
CA LYS A 26 72.83 4.36 49.65
C LYS A 26 71.73 4.06 50.70
N VAL A 27 72.16 3.33 51.74
CA VAL A 27 71.42 2.76 52.87
C VAL A 27 71.51 3.71 54.08
N PHE A 28 70.44 3.82 54.89
CA PHE A 28 70.52 4.11 56.33
C PHE A 28 69.33 3.49 57.08
N ARG A 29 69.57 3.06 58.33
CA ARG A 29 68.78 2.12 59.16
C ARG A 29 68.23 2.83 60.42
N LEU A 30 67.08 2.32 60.92
CA LEU A 30 66.45 2.46 62.26
C LEU A 30 66.00 3.87 62.69
N VAL A 31 64.85 4.10 63.36
CA VAL A 31 64.41 3.59 64.68
C VAL A 31 62.86 3.68 64.82
N PHE A 32 62.32 2.79 65.66
CA PHE A 32 61.02 2.69 66.34
C PHE A 32 60.11 3.94 66.47
N GLY A 33 58.80 3.70 66.34
CA GLY A 33 57.73 4.57 66.88
C GLY A 33 56.35 3.96 66.61
N ALA A 34 55.66 3.52 67.65
CA ALA A 34 54.41 2.78 67.59
C ALA A 34 53.17 3.66 67.35
N SER A 35 52.13 3.00 66.82
CA SER A 35 50.69 3.19 67.12
C SER A 35 49.82 4.05 66.22
N ILE A 36 48.79 3.36 65.70
CA ILE A 36 47.45 3.80 65.26
C ILE A 36 47.34 4.36 63.83
N CYS A 37 46.77 3.57 62.92
CA CYS A 37 45.82 3.99 61.88
C CYS A 37 45.21 2.75 61.18
N LEU A 38 43.92 2.47 61.41
CA LEU A 38 42.79 2.91 60.57
C LEU A 38 42.62 2.02 59.33
N VAL A 39 41.59 1.17 59.38
CA VAL A 39 41.09 0.36 58.26
C VAL A 39 40.65 1.31 57.15
N ILE A 40 41.40 1.36 56.06
CA ILE A 40 41.03 2.10 54.84
C ILE A 40 40.04 1.24 54.06
N SER A 41 38.76 1.50 54.28
CA SER A 41 37.70 1.13 53.34
C SER A 41 37.81 2.04 52.12
N TYR A 42 38.24 1.49 50.98
CA TYR A 42 38.23 2.19 49.70
C TYR A 42 36.79 2.59 49.35
N LEU A 43 36.49 3.89 49.47
CA LEU A 43 35.34 4.52 48.86
C LEU A 43 35.49 4.45 47.33
N ASN A 44 34.72 3.57 46.70
CA ASN A 44 34.38 3.67 45.29
C ASN A 44 33.63 5.00 45.09
N THR A 45 34.33 6.05 44.69
CA THR A 45 33.70 7.21 44.05
C THR A 45 33.33 6.80 42.63
N GLY A 46 32.30 5.94 42.51
CA GLY A 46 31.54 5.84 41.29
C GLY A 46 30.75 7.13 41.16
N SER A 47 31.22 8.05 40.33
CA SER A 47 30.36 9.06 39.74
C SER A 47 29.27 8.31 38.97
N ALA A 48 28.15 8.07 39.65
CA ALA A 48 26.91 7.71 39.00
C ALA A 48 26.59 8.86 38.06
N PHE A 49 26.92 8.72 36.78
CA PHE A 49 26.24 9.44 35.73
C PHE A 49 24.77 9.04 35.85
N ALA A 50 24.00 9.86 36.57
CA ALA A 50 22.56 9.77 36.54
C ALA A 50 22.18 9.96 35.08
N SER A 51 21.72 8.89 34.43
CA SER A 51 21.07 9.00 33.13
C SER A 51 19.91 9.97 33.32
N GLU A 52 20.00 11.14 32.70
CA GLU A 52 18.96 12.15 32.75
C GLU A 52 17.64 11.49 32.32
N GLU A 53 16.66 11.40 33.23
CA GLU A 53 15.42 10.68 32.98
C GLU A 53 14.64 11.41 31.88
N ILE A 54 14.35 10.71 30.78
CA ILE A 54 13.73 11.29 29.60
C ILE A 54 12.24 11.47 29.85
N CYS A 55 11.81 12.71 30.06
CA CYS A 55 10.44 12.99 30.46
C CYS A 55 9.50 13.29 29.27
N PHE A 56 8.77 12.29 28.78
CA PHE A 56 7.69 12.51 27.80
C PHE A 56 6.41 13.09 28.44
N PRO A 57 5.57 13.81 27.68
CA PRO A 57 4.27 14.27 28.19
C PRO A 57 3.37 13.11 28.65
N GLN A 58 2.64 13.30 29.74
CA GLN A 58 1.69 12.28 30.21
C GLN A 58 0.61 12.01 29.14
N GLY A 59 0.35 10.74 28.85
CA GLY A 59 -0.59 10.31 27.82
C GLY A 59 -0.06 10.37 26.39
N TYR A 60 1.21 10.75 26.20
CA TYR A 60 1.92 10.56 24.95
C TYR A 60 2.38 9.10 24.84
N SER A 61 1.98 8.42 23.77
CA SER A 61 2.48 7.09 23.44
C SER A 61 3.53 7.20 22.33
N GLN A 62 4.72 6.68 22.60
CA GLN A 62 5.78 6.52 21.61
C GLN A 62 5.55 5.34 20.65
N SER A 63 4.38 4.71 20.63
CA SER A 63 4.14 3.45 19.89
C SER A 63 4.28 3.58 18.37
N GLU A 64 5.50 3.75 17.93
CA GLU A 64 6.04 3.46 16.62
C GLU A 64 7.13 2.43 16.91
N SER A 65 6.75 1.15 16.91
CA SER A 65 7.74 0.14 16.53
C SER A 65 8.30 0.59 15.19
N ALA A 66 9.63 0.66 15.09
CA ALA A 66 10.39 1.09 13.93
C ALA A 66 10.28 0.08 12.76
N THR A 67 9.11 -0.51 12.56
CA THR A 67 8.74 -1.14 11.30
C THR A 67 8.06 -0.05 10.47
N SER A 68 8.87 0.85 9.93
CA SER A 68 8.50 1.51 8.68
C SER A 68 8.30 0.39 7.67
N THR A 69 7.06 -0.04 7.43
CA THR A 69 6.76 -0.78 6.20
C THR A 69 6.79 0.24 5.07
N ASN A 70 8.00 0.70 4.73
CA ASN A 70 8.28 1.32 3.46
C ASN A 70 7.97 0.27 2.39
N LEU A 71 6.81 0.38 1.74
CA LEU A 71 6.47 -0.46 0.58
C LEU A 71 7.31 -0.14 -0.67
N THR A 72 8.34 0.71 -0.55
CA THR A 72 9.42 0.80 -1.56
C THR A 72 10.33 -0.42 -1.50
N ASP A 73 10.51 -0.98 -0.30
CA ASP A 73 10.86 -2.38 -0.16
C ASP A 73 9.53 -3.11 -0.01
N VAL A 74 8.97 -3.57 -1.13
CA VAL A 74 8.21 -4.81 -1.08
C VAL A 74 9.07 -5.72 -0.20
N PRO A 75 8.64 -6.11 1.02
CA PRO A 75 9.46 -7.03 1.79
C PRO A 75 9.80 -8.19 0.87
N ALA A 76 10.83 -8.97 1.16
CA ALA A 76 10.81 -10.35 0.68
C ALA A 76 9.57 -11.04 1.31
N VAL A 77 8.37 -10.66 0.87
CA VAL A 77 7.11 -11.31 1.16
C VAL A 77 7.32 -12.64 0.51
N ALA A 78 7.24 -13.67 1.34
CA ALA A 78 7.21 -15.05 0.91
C ALA A 78 6.35 -15.17 -0.35
N SER A 79 6.78 -16.04 -1.26
CA SER A 79 5.95 -16.51 -2.37
C SER A 79 4.50 -16.70 -1.93
N LEU A 80 3.55 -16.26 -2.76
CA LEU A 80 2.14 -16.57 -2.56
C LEU A 80 2.02 -18.08 -2.36
N LYS A 81 1.36 -18.51 -1.30
CA LYS A 81 1.33 -19.93 -0.97
C LYS A 81 0.59 -20.73 -2.05
N ASN A 82 -0.64 -20.32 -2.36
CA ASN A 82 -1.41 -20.89 -3.47
C ASN A 82 -2.13 -19.80 -4.25
N SER A 83 -2.14 -19.96 -5.57
CA SER A 83 -3.03 -19.23 -6.48
C SER A 83 -4.08 -20.16 -7.08
N TYR A 84 -5.35 -19.76 -7.01
CA TYR A 84 -6.48 -20.43 -7.64
C TYR A 84 -6.99 -19.59 -8.80
N VAL A 85 -6.79 -20.07 -10.02
CA VAL A 85 -7.24 -19.40 -11.24
C VAL A 85 -8.53 -20.05 -11.70
N PHE A 86 -9.56 -19.25 -11.92
CA PHE A 86 -10.86 -19.62 -12.45
C PHE A 86 -11.00 -18.99 -13.82
N ILE A 87 -11.16 -19.82 -14.84
CA ILE A 87 -11.25 -19.39 -16.24
C ILE A 87 -12.71 -19.51 -16.64
N ASP A 88 -13.32 -18.37 -16.90
CA ASP A 88 -14.62 -18.32 -17.56
C ASP A 88 -14.51 -19.02 -18.92
N SER A 89 -15.24 -20.12 -19.05
CA SER A 89 -15.29 -20.94 -20.26
C SER A 89 -16.60 -20.75 -21.01
N SER A 90 -17.21 -19.57 -20.87
CA SER A 90 -18.36 -19.18 -21.68
C SER A 90 -17.94 -19.00 -23.15
N PRO A 91 -18.85 -19.29 -24.10
CA PRO A 91 -18.62 -19.07 -25.53
C PRO A 91 -18.23 -17.63 -25.89
N ASN A 92 -18.55 -16.66 -25.03
CA ASN A 92 -18.16 -15.26 -25.20
C ASN A 92 -16.64 -15.03 -25.18
N MET A 93 -15.89 -15.93 -24.54
CA MET A 93 -14.43 -15.85 -24.44
C MET A 93 -13.73 -16.31 -25.72
N VAL A 94 -14.39 -17.15 -26.54
CA VAL A 94 -13.85 -17.68 -27.81
C VAL A 94 -13.38 -16.55 -28.73
N GLY A 95 -14.15 -15.47 -28.83
CA GLY A 95 -13.79 -14.36 -29.74
C GLY A 95 -12.52 -13.61 -29.31
N LEU A 96 -12.17 -13.62 -28.02
CA LEU A 96 -10.95 -12.98 -27.51
C LEU A 96 -9.69 -13.80 -27.84
N VAL A 97 -9.82 -15.13 -27.93
CA VAL A 97 -8.72 -16.03 -28.31
C VAL A 97 -8.62 -16.26 -29.81
N ASN A 98 -9.73 -16.13 -30.54
CA ASN A 98 -9.74 -16.25 -32.00
C ASN A 98 -9.01 -15.10 -32.70
N ALA A 99 -9.10 -13.90 -32.14
CA ALA A 99 -8.73 -12.66 -32.81
C ALA A 99 -7.32 -12.69 -33.41
N ALA A 100 -7.17 -12.42 -34.70
CA ALA A 100 -5.88 -12.49 -35.38
C ALA A 100 -4.87 -11.47 -34.81
N ASP A 101 -3.61 -11.87 -34.78
CA ASP A 101 -2.51 -11.01 -34.39
C ASP A 101 -2.34 -9.88 -35.43
N SER A 102 -1.84 -8.72 -35.00
CA SER A 102 -1.51 -7.59 -35.88
C SER A 102 -0.04 -7.63 -36.27
N ALA A 103 0.35 -6.75 -37.21
CA ALA A 103 1.76 -6.43 -37.45
C ALA A 103 2.51 -6.03 -36.16
N ASP A 104 1.82 -5.37 -35.21
CA ASP A 104 2.34 -4.99 -33.89
C ASP A 104 2.31 -6.15 -32.85
N GLY A 105 2.02 -7.36 -33.31
CA GLY A 105 1.93 -8.58 -32.48
C GLY A 105 0.54 -8.88 -31.92
N PRO A 106 0.44 -9.80 -30.96
CA PRO A 106 -0.83 -10.26 -30.39
C PRO A 106 -1.55 -9.15 -29.63
N SER A 107 -2.88 -9.24 -29.59
CA SER A 107 -3.74 -8.33 -28.84
C SER A 107 -3.39 -8.34 -27.33
N GLY A 108 -3.68 -7.25 -26.63
CA GLY A 108 -3.45 -7.17 -25.17
C GLY A 108 -4.16 -8.29 -24.39
N THR A 109 -5.32 -8.75 -24.86
CA THR A 109 -6.08 -9.85 -24.25
C THR A 109 -5.38 -11.20 -24.43
N LYS A 110 -4.88 -11.50 -25.64
CA LYS A 110 -4.07 -12.70 -25.89
C LYS A 110 -2.76 -12.68 -25.11
N ARG A 111 -2.06 -11.55 -25.07
CA ARG A 111 -0.86 -11.38 -24.25
C ARG A 111 -1.15 -11.65 -22.78
N MET A 112 -2.27 -11.15 -22.27
CA MET A 112 -2.70 -11.40 -20.88
C MET A 112 -2.95 -12.86 -20.59
N LEU A 113 -3.68 -13.56 -21.45
CA LEU A 113 -3.90 -15.00 -21.28
C LEU A 113 -2.59 -15.79 -21.38
N PHE A 114 -1.79 -15.53 -22.40
CA PHE A 114 -0.54 -16.27 -22.67
C PHE A 114 0.49 -16.10 -21.54
N ASN A 115 0.67 -14.88 -21.03
CA ASN A 115 1.68 -14.60 -20.01
C ASN A 115 1.19 -14.84 -18.57
N LEU A 116 -0.12 -15.09 -18.35
CA LEU A 116 -0.66 -15.27 -17.00
C LEU A 116 0.01 -16.42 -16.23
N PRO A 117 0.24 -17.62 -16.79
CA PRO A 117 0.91 -18.69 -16.07
C PRO A 117 2.31 -18.32 -15.59
N PHE A 118 3.09 -17.65 -16.43
CA PHE A 118 4.42 -17.16 -16.08
C PHE A 118 4.38 -16.10 -14.97
N ALA A 119 3.47 -15.13 -15.09
CA ALA A 119 3.29 -14.10 -14.06
C ALA A 119 2.94 -14.72 -12.70
N LEU A 120 2.13 -15.78 -12.68
CA LEU A 120 1.73 -16.47 -11.45
C LEU A 120 2.80 -17.43 -10.92
N SER A 121 3.51 -18.16 -11.77
CA SER A 121 4.58 -19.07 -11.33
C SER A 121 5.75 -18.32 -10.70
N SER A 122 5.99 -17.07 -11.12
CA SER A 122 7.00 -16.20 -10.49
C SER A 122 6.60 -15.71 -9.09
N LEU A 123 5.30 -15.78 -8.75
CA LEU A 123 4.74 -15.23 -7.53
C LEU A 123 4.27 -16.30 -6.55
N SER A 124 3.87 -17.48 -7.03
CA SER A 124 3.21 -18.51 -6.23
C SER A 124 3.95 -19.83 -6.19
N GLU A 125 3.95 -20.50 -5.04
CA GLU A 125 4.51 -21.85 -4.90
C GLU A 125 3.69 -22.88 -5.69
N LYS A 126 2.36 -22.71 -5.69
CA LYS A 126 1.42 -23.58 -6.41
C LYS A 126 0.35 -22.77 -7.11
N VAL A 127 0.10 -23.09 -8.37
CA VAL A 127 -1.00 -22.52 -9.15
C VAL A 127 -1.94 -23.65 -9.55
N ARG A 128 -3.24 -23.47 -9.29
CA ARG A 128 -4.30 -24.43 -9.64
C ARG A 128 -5.31 -23.76 -10.54
N TYR A 129 -5.54 -24.35 -11.70
CA TYR A 129 -6.48 -23.83 -12.69
C TYR A 129 -7.80 -24.58 -12.62
N HIS A 130 -8.87 -23.84 -12.81
CA HIS A 130 -10.23 -24.33 -12.82
C HIS A 130 -10.97 -23.70 -13.98
N GLN A 131 -11.76 -24.50 -14.66
CA GLN A 131 -12.71 -24.08 -15.67
C GLN A 131 -14.05 -23.75 -14.99
N VAL A 132 -14.70 -22.68 -15.45
CA VAL A 132 -16.02 -22.25 -14.98
C VAL A 132 -16.99 -22.29 -16.15
N GLN A 133 -17.89 -23.28 -16.15
CA GLN A 133 -18.99 -23.41 -17.12
C GLN A 133 -20.22 -24.00 -16.40
N GLY A 134 -21.02 -23.14 -15.77
CA GLY A 134 -22.13 -23.51 -14.88
C GLY A 134 -21.70 -24.17 -13.55
N SER A 135 -20.48 -24.70 -13.46
CA SER A 135 -19.84 -25.23 -12.26
C SER A 135 -18.33 -25.04 -12.34
N VAL A 136 -17.62 -25.30 -11.24
CA VAL A 136 -16.15 -25.19 -11.15
C VAL A 136 -15.54 -26.59 -11.28
N THR A 137 -14.67 -26.78 -12.27
CA THR A 137 -13.97 -28.05 -12.51
C THR A 137 -12.46 -27.82 -12.59
N PRO A 138 -11.61 -28.68 -11.99
CA PRO A 138 -10.16 -28.56 -12.16
C PRO A 138 -9.76 -28.71 -13.63
N LYS A 139 -8.76 -27.93 -14.07
CA LYS A 139 -8.21 -27.98 -15.42
C LYS A 139 -6.68 -28.02 -15.34
N ALA A 140 -6.08 -28.93 -16.11
CA ALA A 140 -4.64 -28.92 -16.32
C ALA A 140 -4.29 -27.79 -17.30
N ILE A 141 -3.44 -26.87 -16.85
CA ILE A 141 -2.84 -25.78 -17.63
C ILE A 141 -1.36 -25.83 -17.31
N HIS A 142 -0.53 -26.06 -18.31
CA HIS A 142 0.92 -26.19 -18.20
C HIS A 142 1.61 -24.93 -18.71
N GLU A 143 1.07 -24.31 -19.76
CA GLU A 143 1.67 -23.15 -20.41
C GLU A 143 0.61 -22.15 -20.90
N GLY A 144 1.09 -21.00 -21.40
CA GLY A 144 0.23 -19.94 -21.93
C GLY A 144 -0.65 -20.37 -23.10
N SER A 145 -0.15 -21.28 -23.95
CA SER A 145 -0.85 -21.81 -25.13
C SER A 145 -2.16 -22.49 -24.76
N ASP A 146 -2.20 -23.18 -23.61
CA ASP A 146 -3.39 -23.89 -23.14
C ASP A 146 -4.55 -22.93 -22.87
N LEU A 147 -4.25 -21.69 -22.44
CA LEU A 147 -5.23 -20.63 -22.23
C LEU A 147 -5.67 -19.95 -23.53
N LEU A 148 -4.99 -20.23 -24.64
CA LEU A 148 -5.39 -19.77 -25.97
C LEU A 148 -6.12 -20.85 -26.76
N ASP A 149 -6.18 -22.08 -26.25
CA ASP A 149 -6.90 -23.16 -26.90
C ASP A 149 -8.41 -22.88 -26.89
N ARG A 150 -8.98 -22.81 -28.10
CA ARG A 150 -10.41 -22.58 -28.34
C ARG A 150 -11.28 -23.66 -27.69
N SER A 151 -10.77 -24.89 -27.58
CA SER A 151 -11.51 -26.01 -26.99
C SER A 151 -11.87 -25.76 -25.52
N LEU A 152 -11.08 -24.95 -24.82
CA LEU A 152 -11.34 -24.54 -23.44
C LEU A 152 -12.65 -23.74 -23.29
N TYR A 153 -13.04 -23.00 -24.33
CA TYR A 153 -14.18 -22.07 -24.30
C TYR A 153 -15.40 -22.61 -25.05
N GLN A 154 -15.35 -23.87 -25.48
CA GLN A 154 -16.47 -24.52 -26.13
C GLN A 154 -17.43 -25.11 -25.10
N CYS A 155 -18.71 -25.17 -25.48
CA CYS A 155 -19.70 -25.97 -24.78
C CYS A 155 -19.23 -27.42 -24.67
N GLU A 156 -19.33 -28.01 -23.47
CA GLU A 156 -19.15 -29.45 -23.33
C GLU A 156 -20.05 -30.21 -24.31
N LYS A 157 -19.50 -31.29 -24.88
CA LYS A 157 -20.20 -32.12 -25.86
C LYS A 157 -21.53 -32.63 -25.29
N GLY A 158 -22.62 -32.37 -26.02
CA GLY A 158 -23.97 -32.76 -25.62
C GLY A 158 -24.74 -31.70 -24.82
N LYS A 159 -24.11 -30.59 -24.42
CA LYS A 159 -24.82 -29.42 -23.86
C LYS A 159 -25.28 -28.47 -24.96
N SER A 160 -26.50 -27.97 -24.86
CA SER A 160 -26.98 -26.86 -25.70
C SER A 160 -26.27 -25.57 -25.32
N LEU A 161 -26.23 -24.60 -26.24
CA LEU A 161 -25.69 -23.27 -25.96
C LEU A 161 -26.37 -22.61 -24.76
N SER A 162 -27.69 -22.76 -24.62
CA SER A 162 -28.44 -22.22 -23.48
C SER A 162 -28.04 -22.87 -22.14
N GLN A 163 -27.67 -24.16 -22.15
CA GLN A 163 -27.16 -24.85 -20.97
C GLN A 163 -25.75 -24.40 -20.60
N CYS A 164 -24.90 -24.06 -21.58
CA CYS A 164 -23.55 -23.56 -21.33
C CYS A 164 -23.54 -22.13 -20.76
N LEU A 165 -24.48 -21.30 -21.20
CA LEU A 165 -24.58 -19.91 -20.73
C LEU A 165 -25.13 -19.83 -19.30
N SER A 166 -25.70 -20.92 -18.76
CA SER A 166 -26.05 -21.20 -17.36
C SER A 166 -26.90 -20.16 -16.58
N GLY A 167 -27.18 -18.99 -17.15
CA GLY A 167 -27.94 -17.90 -16.54
C GLY A 167 -27.29 -17.28 -15.29
N LYS A 168 -26.05 -17.67 -14.95
CA LYS A 168 -25.28 -17.12 -13.83
C LYS A 168 -23.89 -16.74 -14.32
N SER A 169 -23.44 -15.55 -13.95
CA SER A 169 -22.06 -15.13 -14.21
C SER A 169 -21.03 -16.06 -13.55
N ALA A 170 -19.85 -16.17 -14.18
CA ALA A 170 -18.70 -16.86 -13.59
C ALA A 170 -18.32 -16.26 -12.24
N LEU A 171 -18.48 -14.95 -12.06
CA LEU A 171 -18.24 -14.27 -10.78
C LEU A 171 -19.18 -14.79 -9.69
N SER A 172 -20.48 -14.89 -9.96
CA SER A 172 -21.45 -15.43 -8.99
C SER A 172 -21.18 -16.88 -8.60
N ILE A 173 -20.59 -17.67 -9.50
CA ILE A 173 -20.17 -19.05 -9.20
C ILE A 173 -18.91 -19.08 -8.33
N VAL A 174 -17.94 -18.19 -8.60
CA VAL A 174 -16.63 -18.18 -7.93
C VAL A 174 -16.66 -17.52 -6.56
N LEU A 175 -17.49 -16.48 -6.36
CA LEU A 175 -17.52 -15.71 -5.12
C LEU A 175 -17.67 -16.55 -3.84
N PRO A 176 -18.53 -17.59 -3.77
CA PRO A 176 -18.60 -18.46 -2.60
C PRO A 176 -17.28 -19.17 -2.28
N PHE A 177 -16.55 -19.68 -3.28
CA PHE A 177 -15.26 -20.33 -3.09
C PHE A 177 -14.23 -19.35 -2.52
N VAL A 178 -14.18 -18.14 -3.06
CA VAL A 178 -13.30 -17.08 -2.57
C VAL A 178 -13.66 -16.71 -1.13
N ALA A 179 -14.95 -16.49 -0.86
CA ALA A 179 -15.42 -16.04 0.44
C ALA A 179 -15.14 -17.07 1.56
N SER A 180 -15.14 -18.36 1.24
CA SER A 180 -14.82 -19.47 2.16
C SER A 180 -13.35 -19.88 2.17
N GLY A 181 -12.56 -19.42 1.22
CA GLY A 181 -11.15 -19.77 1.08
C GLY A 181 -10.21 -19.07 2.07
N SER A 182 -8.96 -19.54 2.13
CA SER A 182 -7.90 -18.94 2.96
C SER A 182 -7.61 -17.49 2.56
N LYS A 183 -7.29 -16.66 3.55
CA LYS A 183 -6.88 -15.26 3.34
C LYS A 183 -5.46 -15.11 2.76
N ASP A 184 -4.63 -16.14 2.94
CA ASP A 184 -3.22 -16.16 2.49
C ASP A 184 -3.09 -16.62 1.03
N ASP A 185 -4.16 -17.14 0.44
CA ASP A 185 -4.23 -17.56 -0.95
C ASP A 185 -4.74 -16.42 -1.83
N VAL A 186 -4.37 -16.45 -3.11
CA VAL A 186 -4.87 -15.52 -4.12
C VAL A 186 -5.83 -16.25 -5.06
N TYR A 187 -7.01 -15.68 -5.26
CA TYR A 187 -8.04 -16.20 -6.17
C TYR A 187 -8.14 -15.26 -7.35
N ILE A 188 -8.20 -15.79 -8.56
CA ILE A 188 -8.17 -15.00 -9.80
C ILE A 188 -9.27 -15.50 -10.71
N LEU A 189 -10.19 -14.63 -11.10
CA LEU A 189 -11.17 -14.89 -12.14
C LEU A 189 -10.73 -14.22 -13.44
N VAL A 190 -10.62 -15.00 -14.51
CA VAL A 190 -10.38 -14.54 -15.87
C VAL A 190 -11.69 -14.64 -16.65
N SER A 191 -12.29 -13.52 -17.04
CA SER A 191 -13.66 -13.49 -17.59
C SER A 191 -13.92 -12.24 -18.43
N ASP A 192 -14.96 -12.28 -19.27
CA ASP A 192 -15.54 -11.09 -19.91
C ASP A 192 -16.40 -10.26 -18.94
N LEU A 193 -16.63 -10.82 -17.74
CA LEU A 193 -17.21 -10.22 -16.55
C LEU A 193 -18.62 -9.70 -16.77
N SER A 194 -19.38 -10.33 -17.67
CA SER A 194 -20.78 -10.02 -17.92
C SER A 194 -21.67 -10.53 -16.78
N LEU A 195 -22.53 -9.67 -16.22
CA LEU A 195 -23.48 -10.03 -15.16
C LEU A 195 -24.92 -9.67 -15.53
N ASP A 196 -25.87 -10.59 -15.33
CA ASP A 196 -27.30 -10.30 -15.49
C ASP A 196 -27.76 -9.30 -14.41
N GLY A 197 -28.61 -8.33 -14.78
CA GLY A 197 -29.18 -7.34 -13.86
C GLY A 197 -29.88 -7.96 -12.63
N LYS A 198 -30.42 -9.18 -12.77
CA LYS A 198 -31.05 -9.99 -11.71
C LYS A 198 -30.08 -10.37 -10.61
N GLU A 199 -28.79 -10.48 -10.91
CA GLU A 199 -27.75 -10.81 -9.91
C GLU A 199 -27.56 -9.71 -8.87
N PHE A 200 -28.06 -8.49 -9.13
CA PHE A 200 -27.93 -7.34 -8.24
C PHE A 200 -29.20 -7.02 -7.43
N ILE A 201 -30.31 -7.75 -7.64
CA ILE A 201 -31.61 -7.47 -7.01
C ILE A 201 -32.12 -8.66 -6.19
N GLY A 202 -33.04 -8.40 -5.27
CA GLY A 202 -33.69 -9.42 -4.45
C GLY A 202 -32.72 -10.29 -3.64
N GLY A 203 -33.08 -11.58 -3.46
CA GLY A 203 -32.28 -12.53 -2.71
C GLY A 203 -30.91 -12.83 -3.34
N ALA A 204 -30.80 -12.81 -4.67
CA ALA A 204 -29.54 -13.00 -5.39
C ALA A 204 -28.58 -11.82 -5.12
N GLY A 205 -29.07 -10.59 -5.29
CA GLY A 205 -28.32 -9.37 -4.95
C GLY A 205 -27.85 -9.34 -3.51
N SER A 206 -28.69 -9.79 -2.57
CA SER A 206 -28.28 -9.90 -1.16
C SER A 206 -27.12 -10.88 -0.97
N LYS A 207 -27.16 -12.07 -1.58
CA LYS A 207 -26.09 -13.07 -1.49
C LYS A 207 -24.79 -12.59 -2.15
N PHE A 208 -24.90 -11.94 -3.30
CA PHE A 208 -23.78 -11.33 -4.01
C PHE A 208 -23.06 -10.31 -3.12
N ARG A 209 -23.80 -9.31 -2.62
CA ARG A 209 -23.27 -8.26 -1.72
C ARG A 209 -22.65 -8.84 -0.45
N LYS A 210 -23.32 -9.79 0.22
CA LYS A 210 -22.79 -10.45 1.42
C LYS A 210 -21.46 -11.16 1.16
N SER A 211 -21.25 -11.72 -0.03
CA SER A 211 -19.99 -12.39 -0.37
C SER A 211 -18.86 -11.38 -0.57
N ILE A 212 -19.14 -10.27 -1.26
CA ILE A 212 -18.20 -9.14 -1.38
C ILE A 212 -17.86 -8.54 0.00
N GLU A 213 -18.87 -8.24 0.82
CA GLU A 213 -18.70 -7.71 2.17
C GLU A 213 -17.87 -8.66 3.04
N ARG A 214 -18.07 -9.99 2.93
CA ARG A 214 -17.25 -10.99 3.65
C ARG A 214 -15.80 -11.00 3.20
N ILE A 215 -15.55 -10.94 1.89
CA ILE A 215 -14.18 -10.89 1.35
C ILE A 215 -13.48 -9.63 1.86
N LEU A 216 -14.08 -8.45 1.67
CA LEU A 216 -13.50 -7.19 2.13
C LEU A 216 -13.37 -7.13 3.67
N GLY A 217 -14.33 -7.71 4.39
CA GLY A 217 -14.32 -7.81 5.86
C GLY A 217 -13.21 -8.71 6.41
N SER A 218 -12.66 -9.62 5.61
CA SER A 218 -11.54 -10.48 5.98
C SER A 218 -10.15 -9.85 5.74
N GLU A 219 -10.07 -8.52 5.69
CA GLU A 219 -8.88 -7.72 5.33
C GLU A 219 -8.29 -8.04 3.93
N ARG A 220 -9.05 -8.75 3.08
CA ARG A 220 -8.66 -8.97 1.68
C ARG A 220 -9.07 -7.78 0.81
N ALA A 221 -8.30 -7.57 -0.23
CA ALA A 221 -8.58 -6.64 -1.31
C ALA A 221 -9.21 -7.38 -2.50
N ILE A 222 -9.88 -6.60 -3.36
CA ILE A 222 -10.40 -7.04 -4.65
C ILE A 222 -9.79 -6.16 -5.73
N GLY A 223 -8.94 -6.72 -6.57
CA GLY A 223 -8.33 -6.02 -7.69
C GLY A 223 -9.00 -6.38 -9.01
N ILE A 224 -9.05 -5.44 -9.95
CA ILE A 224 -9.45 -5.68 -11.33
C ILE A 224 -8.39 -5.10 -12.26
N VAL A 225 -7.87 -5.94 -13.15
CA VAL A 225 -7.14 -5.52 -14.36
C VAL A 225 -8.06 -5.77 -15.55
N ALA A 226 -8.29 -4.75 -16.36
CA ALA A 226 -9.10 -4.85 -17.56
C ALA A 226 -8.27 -4.44 -18.78
N VAL A 227 -8.38 -5.21 -19.86
CA VAL A 227 -7.71 -4.94 -21.13
C VAL A 227 -8.71 -5.00 -22.26
N ARG A 228 -8.86 -3.90 -23.00
CA ARG A 228 -9.59 -3.89 -24.26
C ARG A 228 -8.72 -4.54 -25.32
N GLY A 229 -9.25 -5.57 -25.98
CA GLY A 229 -8.55 -6.27 -27.06
C GLY A 229 -9.43 -6.46 -28.28
N LYS A 230 -8.78 -6.92 -29.37
CA LYS A 230 -9.48 -7.41 -30.55
C LYS A 230 -10.39 -8.59 -30.18
N PHE A 231 -11.50 -8.68 -30.89
CA PHE A 231 -12.52 -9.71 -30.71
C PHE A 231 -12.99 -10.21 -32.07
N GLU A 232 -12.99 -11.51 -32.29
CA GLU A 232 -13.46 -12.16 -33.51
C GLU A 232 -14.41 -13.31 -33.17
N GLY A 233 -15.69 -12.97 -32.99
CA GLY A 233 -16.70 -13.94 -32.61
C GLY A 233 -18.08 -13.33 -32.47
N VAL A 234 -18.94 -14.07 -31.79
CA VAL A 234 -20.33 -13.66 -31.50
C VAL A 234 -20.45 -13.39 -30.01
N VAL A 235 -21.07 -12.28 -29.65
CA VAL A 235 -21.52 -12.00 -28.29
C VAL A 235 -22.87 -12.68 -28.09
N TYR A 236 -22.89 -13.59 -27.12
CA TYR A 236 -24.04 -14.36 -26.66
C TYR A 236 -24.53 -13.82 -25.31
N ASP A 237 -25.68 -14.33 -24.88
CA ASP A 237 -26.29 -14.04 -23.57
C ASP A 237 -26.62 -12.55 -23.38
N LEU A 238 -27.06 -11.92 -24.47
CA LEU A 238 -27.62 -10.57 -24.38
C LEU A 238 -28.93 -10.63 -23.58
N PRO A 239 -29.25 -9.64 -22.74
CA PRO A 239 -30.52 -9.54 -22.02
C PRO A 239 -31.78 -9.83 -22.86
N SER A 240 -31.79 -9.48 -24.14
CA SER A 240 -32.89 -9.80 -25.08
C SER A 240 -32.99 -11.29 -25.49
N GLY A 241 -32.00 -12.12 -25.13
CA GLY A 241 -31.79 -13.47 -25.67
C GLY A 241 -31.14 -13.49 -27.05
N GLY A 242 -30.82 -12.31 -27.61
CA GLY A 242 -30.22 -12.14 -28.92
C GLY A 242 -28.73 -12.47 -28.99
N ARG A 243 -28.14 -12.23 -30.16
CA ARG A 243 -26.70 -12.38 -30.44
C ARG A 243 -26.19 -11.20 -31.24
N TYR A 244 -24.92 -10.84 -31.06
CA TYR A 244 -24.27 -9.75 -31.80
C TYR A 244 -22.93 -10.18 -32.38
N SER A 245 -22.78 -10.09 -33.71
CA SER A 245 -21.60 -10.60 -34.45
C SER A 245 -20.72 -9.51 -35.07
N LYS A 246 -21.02 -8.23 -34.86
CA LYS A 246 -20.29 -7.10 -35.46
C LYS A 246 -19.25 -6.47 -34.53
N ALA A 247 -19.10 -7.02 -33.32
CA ALA A 247 -18.07 -6.57 -32.38
C ALA A 247 -16.70 -6.95 -32.93
N ASN A 248 -15.77 -5.99 -32.93
CA ASN A 248 -14.35 -6.25 -33.25
C ASN A 248 -13.41 -5.96 -32.07
N LYS A 249 -13.94 -5.40 -30.98
CA LYS A 249 -13.22 -5.20 -29.72
C LYS A 249 -14.11 -5.53 -28.53
N ARG A 250 -13.53 -6.18 -27.52
CA ARG A 250 -14.16 -6.44 -26.21
C ARG A 250 -13.12 -6.40 -25.09
N PRO A 251 -13.52 -6.07 -23.86
CA PRO A 251 -12.64 -6.15 -22.71
C PRO A 251 -12.51 -7.59 -22.20
N LEU A 252 -11.31 -7.94 -21.72
CA LEU A 252 -11.04 -9.09 -20.87
C LEU A 252 -10.65 -8.59 -19.49
N TYR A 253 -11.12 -9.27 -18.45
CA TYR A 253 -10.84 -8.90 -17.07
C TYR A 253 -10.11 -10.02 -16.34
N LEU A 254 -9.15 -9.61 -15.52
CA LEU A 254 -8.58 -10.40 -14.44
C LEU A 254 -9.03 -9.76 -13.13
N MET A 255 -9.95 -10.42 -12.44
CA MET A 255 -10.44 -10.02 -11.12
C MET A 255 -9.77 -10.88 -10.05
N ALA A 256 -8.94 -10.26 -9.22
CA ALA A 256 -8.14 -10.94 -8.21
C ALA A 256 -8.65 -10.62 -6.79
N PHE A 257 -8.55 -11.60 -5.90
CA PHE A 257 -8.98 -11.52 -4.50
C PHE A 257 -7.85 -12.05 -3.62
N GLY A 258 -7.42 -11.30 -2.62
CA GLY A 258 -6.33 -11.72 -1.75
C GLY A 258 -5.84 -10.61 -0.85
N GLU A 259 -4.76 -10.86 -0.11
CA GLU A 259 -4.09 -9.82 0.66
C GLU A 259 -3.61 -8.68 -0.25
N ARG A 260 -3.66 -7.45 0.27
CA ARG A 260 -3.43 -6.24 -0.53
C ARG A 260 -2.04 -6.21 -1.18
N ASN A 261 -0.98 -6.52 -0.44
CA ASN A 261 0.38 -6.50 -0.97
C ASN A 261 0.59 -7.62 -2.01
N SER A 262 -0.03 -8.78 -1.81
CA SER A 262 -0.09 -9.86 -2.81
C SER A 262 -0.72 -9.39 -4.13
N LEU A 263 -1.84 -8.66 -4.07
CA LEU A 263 -2.47 -8.11 -5.28
C LEU A 263 -1.62 -7.03 -5.95
N LEU A 264 -0.95 -6.17 -5.18
CA LEU A 264 -0.02 -5.18 -5.73
C LEU A 264 1.13 -5.83 -6.51
N LYS A 265 1.73 -6.90 -5.96
CA LYS A 265 2.79 -7.64 -6.64
C LYS A 265 2.29 -8.25 -7.95
N LEU A 266 1.13 -8.91 -7.90
CA LEU A 266 0.48 -9.47 -9.08
C LEU A 266 0.27 -8.40 -10.15
N PHE A 267 -0.26 -7.24 -9.75
CA PHE A 267 -0.58 -6.17 -10.68
C PHE A 267 0.67 -5.51 -11.24
N GLY A 268 1.71 -5.32 -10.43
CA GLY A 268 3.01 -4.82 -10.89
C GLY A 268 3.69 -5.77 -11.89
N ASN A 269 3.59 -7.09 -11.67
CA ASN A 269 4.09 -8.09 -12.63
C ASN A 269 3.26 -8.10 -13.91
N ILE A 270 1.92 -8.09 -13.81
CA ILE A 270 1.05 -8.02 -15.00
C ILE A 270 1.33 -6.72 -15.77
N GLU A 271 1.41 -5.58 -15.11
CA GLU A 271 1.64 -4.30 -15.78
C GLU A 271 2.97 -4.29 -16.55
N ARG A 272 4.03 -4.83 -15.96
CA ARG A 272 5.38 -4.88 -16.55
C ARG A 272 5.49 -5.92 -17.69
N GLU A 273 5.08 -7.15 -17.41
CA GLU A 273 5.31 -8.31 -18.29
C GLU A 273 4.22 -8.47 -19.36
N VAL A 274 3.03 -7.91 -19.12
CA VAL A 274 1.85 -8.13 -19.97
C VAL A 274 1.37 -6.83 -20.61
N LEU A 275 1.28 -5.75 -19.83
CA LEU A 275 0.60 -4.51 -20.25
C LEU A 275 1.55 -3.37 -20.66
N SER A 276 2.85 -3.63 -20.72
CA SER A 276 3.87 -2.61 -21.06
C SER A 276 3.63 -2.00 -22.44
N ASN A 277 3.18 -2.79 -23.40
CA ASN A 277 2.86 -2.36 -24.77
C ASN A 277 1.36 -2.13 -25.02
N VAL A 278 0.52 -2.17 -23.97
CA VAL A 278 -0.92 -1.90 -24.09
C VAL A 278 -1.18 -0.41 -23.87
N PRO A 279 -1.84 0.31 -24.80
CA PRO A 279 -2.16 1.72 -24.64
C PRO A 279 -2.93 2.00 -23.34
N THR A 280 -2.64 3.12 -22.66
CA THR A 280 -3.31 3.52 -21.40
C THR A 280 -4.82 3.69 -21.54
N SER A 281 -5.31 4.02 -22.74
CA SER A 281 -6.75 4.07 -23.03
C SER A 281 -7.41 2.68 -22.99
N ASP A 282 -6.64 1.63 -23.26
CA ASP A 282 -7.09 0.24 -23.44
C ASP A 282 -6.78 -0.66 -22.24
N LYS A 283 -6.15 -0.12 -21.19
CA LYS A 283 -5.98 -0.82 -19.90
C LYS A 283 -6.56 -0.05 -18.73
N LYS A 284 -7.16 -0.75 -17.77
CA LYS A 284 -7.68 -0.20 -16.51
C LYS A 284 -7.22 -1.08 -15.35
N LEU A 285 -6.82 -0.44 -14.26
CA LEU A 285 -6.44 -1.11 -13.02
C LEU A 285 -7.14 -0.42 -11.86
N VAL A 286 -7.78 -1.20 -10.99
CA VAL A 286 -8.43 -0.70 -9.77
C VAL A 286 -8.32 -1.73 -8.64
N ILE A 287 -8.14 -1.25 -7.41
CA ILE A 287 -8.10 -2.07 -6.19
C ILE A 287 -9.11 -1.52 -5.18
N PHE A 288 -10.05 -2.38 -4.79
CA PHE A 288 -11.00 -2.13 -3.73
C PHE A 288 -10.45 -2.72 -2.43
N THR A 289 -10.08 -1.85 -1.49
CA THR A 289 -9.54 -2.23 -0.17
C THR A 289 -9.84 -1.16 0.86
N LYS A 290 -9.93 -1.57 2.12
CA LYS A 290 -10.06 -0.67 3.28
C LYS A 290 -8.72 -0.05 3.71
N ARG A 291 -7.60 -0.55 3.20
CA ARG A 291 -6.23 -0.15 3.57
C ARG A 291 -5.58 0.60 2.41
N VAL A 292 -5.79 1.90 2.36
CA VAL A 292 -5.34 2.76 1.26
C VAL A 292 -3.99 3.42 1.53
N VAL A 293 -3.44 3.32 2.74
CA VAL A 293 -2.09 3.83 3.05
C VAL A 293 -1.03 2.81 2.64
N LYS A 294 -0.24 3.14 1.62
CA LYS A 294 0.96 2.41 1.19
C LYS A 294 2.11 2.59 2.17
N ARG A 295 2.40 3.84 2.56
CA ARG A 295 3.50 4.17 3.48
C ARG A 295 2.99 5.09 4.58
N LYS A 296 3.11 4.63 5.83
CA LYS A 296 2.88 5.49 7.00
C LYS A 296 4.14 6.31 7.24
N ILE A 297 3.96 7.61 7.48
CA ILE A 297 5.08 8.51 7.81
C ILE A 297 5.05 8.73 9.32
N GLY A 298 5.96 8.07 10.03
CA GLY A 298 6.19 8.35 11.43
C GLY A 298 7.19 9.49 11.61
N ASN A 299 7.59 9.72 12.85
CA ASN A 299 8.49 10.84 13.16
C ASN A 299 9.89 10.70 12.56
N LEU A 300 10.35 9.45 12.35
CA LEU A 300 11.67 9.14 11.79
C LEU A 300 11.70 9.15 10.27
N GLU A 301 10.54 8.98 9.64
CA GLU A 301 10.39 8.82 8.20
C GLU A 301 10.35 10.17 7.47
N TRP A 302 10.10 11.26 8.19
CA TRP A 302 10.24 12.61 7.63
C TRP A 302 11.70 12.93 7.35
N LYS A 303 12.01 13.32 6.11
CA LYS A 303 13.35 13.78 5.76
C LYS A 303 13.47 15.30 5.94
N ASP A 304 14.69 15.77 6.21
CA ASP A 304 14.93 17.20 6.44
C ASP A 304 14.70 18.05 5.18
N ASP A 305 14.99 17.49 4.00
CA ASP A 305 14.77 18.11 2.69
C ASP A 305 13.29 18.15 2.26
N GLU A 306 12.42 17.38 2.92
CA GLU A 306 10.97 17.44 2.69
C GLU A 306 10.32 18.66 3.35
N PHE A 307 11.03 19.35 4.25
CA PHE A 307 10.53 20.52 4.96
C PHE A 307 11.09 21.84 4.39
N ASN A 308 10.19 22.69 3.92
CA ASN A 308 10.50 24.10 3.68
C ASN A 308 10.33 24.92 4.97
N VAL A 309 11.45 25.40 5.51
CA VAL A 309 11.48 26.18 6.76
C VAL A 309 11.21 27.66 6.46
N GLY A 310 10.03 28.14 6.83
CA GLY A 310 9.67 29.54 6.68
C GLY A 310 10.50 30.48 7.57
N LYS A 311 10.61 31.74 7.13
CA LYS A 311 11.31 32.81 7.86
C LYS A 311 10.83 32.91 9.31
N GLY A 312 11.78 33.10 10.24
CA GLY A 312 11.50 33.22 11.67
C GLY A 312 11.33 31.88 12.40
N ILE A 313 11.58 30.76 11.71
CA ILE A 313 11.77 29.44 12.31
C ILE A 313 13.25 29.07 12.21
N GLN A 314 13.84 28.61 13.31
CA GLN A 314 15.17 28.00 13.32
C GLN A 314 15.05 26.55 13.74
N THR A 315 15.73 25.65 13.02
CA THR A 315 15.91 24.26 13.43
C THR A 315 17.04 24.18 14.45
N ASP A 316 16.78 23.55 15.59
CA ASP A 316 17.82 23.35 16.60
C ASP A 316 18.42 21.95 16.41
N SER A 317 19.69 21.90 16.03
CA SER A 317 20.45 20.65 15.84
C SER A 317 20.72 19.91 17.16
N THR A 318 20.55 20.59 18.30
CA THR A 318 20.64 19.98 19.62
C THR A 318 19.32 19.25 19.92
N HIS A 319 19.35 17.93 19.80
CA HIS A 319 18.23 17.08 20.20
C HIS A 319 17.99 17.29 21.71
N GLU A 320 16.74 17.35 22.16
CA GLU A 320 16.47 17.26 23.60
C GLU A 320 17.03 15.90 24.07
N THR A 321 17.84 15.90 25.12
CA THR A 321 18.54 14.71 25.61
C THR A 321 17.55 13.55 25.76
N GLY A 322 17.76 12.48 24.99
CA GLY A 322 16.93 11.28 25.02
C GLY A 322 15.61 11.32 24.22
N MET A 323 15.34 12.37 23.45
CA MET A 323 14.24 12.40 22.47
C MET A 323 14.76 12.46 21.02
N PRO A 324 15.59 11.49 20.57
CA PRO A 324 16.26 11.56 19.27
C PRO A 324 15.30 11.53 18.06
N ARG A 325 14.02 11.20 18.27
CA ARG A 325 13.00 11.11 17.22
C ARG A 325 12.09 12.33 17.14
N ILE A 326 12.34 13.38 17.92
CA ILE A 326 11.46 14.56 18.01
C ILE A 326 12.23 15.79 17.54
N ARG A 327 11.71 16.44 16.50
CA ARG A 327 12.33 17.63 15.90
C ARG A 327 12.19 18.83 16.83
N LYS A 328 13.22 19.69 16.89
CA LYS A 328 13.24 20.87 17.74
C LYS A 328 13.28 22.16 16.92
N TYR A 329 12.45 23.13 17.31
CA TYR A 329 12.34 24.42 16.63
C TYR A 329 12.40 25.61 17.60
N ILE A 330 12.92 26.72 17.12
CA ILE A 330 12.82 28.03 17.77
C ILE A 330 11.97 28.92 16.86
N LEU A 331 10.89 29.46 17.41
CA LEU A 331 9.92 30.30 16.70
C LEU A 331 10.04 31.74 17.17
N GLN A 332 10.31 32.66 16.26
CA GLN A 332 10.12 34.09 16.49
C GLN A 332 8.62 34.41 16.59
N ARG A 333 8.24 35.49 17.30
CA ARG A 333 6.83 35.94 17.37
C ARG A 333 6.20 36.18 15.99
N LYS A 334 7.00 36.63 15.03
CA LYS A 334 6.64 36.74 13.62
C LYS A 334 7.37 35.64 12.85
N HIS A 335 6.74 34.47 12.75
CA HIS A 335 7.22 33.35 11.94
C HIS A 335 6.28 33.06 10.79
N TYR A 336 6.83 32.48 9.73
CA TYR A 336 6.07 31.83 8.67
C TYR A 336 5.85 30.35 9.03
N LYS A 337 5.23 29.60 8.12
CA LYS A 337 4.96 28.17 8.30
C LYS A 337 6.21 27.32 8.05
N LEU A 338 6.23 26.16 8.67
CA LEU A 338 7.03 25.01 8.23
C LEU A 338 6.12 24.15 7.35
N GLU A 339 6.52 23.88 6.11
CA GLU A 339 5.69 23.15 5.15
C GLU A 339 6.39 21.87 4.69
N ALA A 340 5.70 20.74 4.84
CA ALA A 340 6.08 19.50 4.17
C ALA A 340 5.07 19.14 3.10
N LYS A 341 5.57 18.76 1.92
CA LYS A 341 4.77 18.37 0.76
C LYS A 341 5.18 16.99 0.29
N ILE A 342 4.24 16.06 0.22
CA ILE A 342 4.49 14.66 -0.14
C ILE A 342 3.53 14.24 -1.24
N GLY A 343 4.07 13.60 -2.28
CA GLY A 343 3.29 13.01 -3.34
C GLY A 343 2.39 11.88 -2.83
N LEU A 344 1.11 11.93 -3.19
CA LEU A 344 0.12 10.91 -2.84
C LEU A 344 0.50 9.53 -3.40
N ASP A 345 1.24 9.46 -4.51
CA ASP A 345 1.79 8.23 -5.10
C ASP A 345 2.82 7.52 -4.19
N GLN A 346 3.46 8.27 -3.30
CA GLN A 346 4.43 7.73 -2.35
C GLN A 346 3.76 7.10 -1.13
N VAL A 347 2.59 7.60 -0.74
CA VAL A 347 1.95 7.29 0.55
C VAL A 347 0.62 6.59 0.44
N GLN A 348 -0.09 6.77 -0.67
CA GLN A 348 -1.34 6.09 -0.97
C GLN A 348 -1.06 4.86 -1.85
N LEU A 349 -1.89 3.84 -1.67
CA LEU A 349 -1.87 2.64 -2.49
C LEU A 349 -2.19 3.00 -3.95
N PRO A 350 -1.39 2.56 -4.94
CA PRO A 350 -1.75 2.75 -6.33
C PRO A 350 -3.03 1.99 -6.66
N TYR A 351 -3.80 2.52 -7.61
CA TYR A 351 -5.08 1.97 -8.08
C TYR A 351 -6.19 1.87 -7.01
N SER A 352 -5.97 2.29 -5.76
CA SER A 352 -7.03 2.32 -4.75
C SER A 352 -7.98 3.48 -4.96
N LEU A 353 -9.12 3.44 -4.26
CA LEU A 353 -9.96 4.62 -4.11
C LEU A 353 -9.14 5.78 -3.48
N PRO A 354 -9.18 6.99 -4.06
CA PRO A 354 -8.43 8.12 -3.53
C PRO A 354 -8.94 8.61 -2.18
N ALA A 355 -8.01 9.08 -1.35
CA ALA A 355 -8.33 9.86 -0.16
C ALA A 355 -9.05 11.16 -0.56
N THR A 356 -10.22 11.42 0.00
CA THR A 356 -11.03 12.61 -0.33
C THR A 356 -11.08 13.61 0.82
N GLU A 357 -10.94 13.15 2.06
CA GLU A 357 -10.94 14.00 3.25
C GLU A 357 -9.86 13.55 4.23
N PHE A 358 -9.14 14.52 4.78
CA PHE A 358 -8.15 14.31 5.82
C PHE A 358 -8.61 14.91 7.14
N GLU A 359 -8.23 14.27 8.24
CA GLU A 359 -8.44 14.74 9.59
C GLU A 359 -7.11 14.92 10.30
N LEU A 360 -7.02 15.98 11.10
CA LEU A 360 -5.85 16.30 11.89
C LEU A 360 -6.24 16.20 13.36
N GLU A 361 -5.58 15.30 14.09
CA GLU A 361 -5.65 15.26 15.54
C GLU A 361 -4.40 15.91 16.11
N GLN A 362 -4.55 16.88 17.01
CA GLN A 362 -3.42 17.59 17.62
C GLN A 362 -3.53 17.61 19.14
N LYS A 363 -2.40 17.39 19.81
CA LYS A 363 -2.23 17.62 21.25
C LYS A 363 -1.05 18.56 21.49
N LEU A 364 -1.23 19.47 22.44
CA LEU A 364 -0.22 20.48 22.79
C LEU A 364 0.03 20.43 24.29
N TRP A 365 1.29 20.45 24.69
CA TRP A 365 1.72 20.57 26.08
C TRP A 365 2.68 21.74 26.24
N GLN A 366 2.68 22.36 27.41
CA GLN A 366 3.63 23.39 27.81
C GLN A 366 4.55 22.84 28.92
N ARG A 367 5.85 23.08 28.81
CA ARG A 367 6.83 22.74 29.84
C ARG A 367 6.63 23.63 31.07
N ARG A 368 6.52 23.02 32.26
CA ARG A 368 6.53 23.71 33.55
C ARG A 368 7.97 24.05 33.96
N ARG A 369 8.15 25.12 34.74
CA ARG A 369 9.42 25.38 35.43
C ARG A 369 9.41 24.55 36.71
N ASP A 370 10.53 23.87 37.00
CA ASP A 370 10.82 23.20 38.27
C ASP A 370 9.78 22.17 38.74
N SER A 371 9.55 21.12 37.96
CA SER A 371 8.60 20.06 38.36
C SER A 371 9.21 18.96 39.23
N GLY A 372 10.54 18.82 39.26
CA GLY A 372 11.30 17.79 40.01
C GLY A 372 10.97 16.33 39.69
N LYS A 373 9.91 16.07 38.92
CA LYS A 373 9.41 14.75 38.51
C LYS A 373 8.95 14.81 37.04
N CYS A 374 9.28 13.79 36.25
CA CYS A 374 8.90 13.70 34.83
C CYS A 374 7.38 13.81 34.61
N SER A 375 6.58 13.15 35.46
CA SER A 375 5.11 13.15 35.35
C SER A 375 4.46 14.53 35.48
N LYS A 376 5.18 15.51 36.04
CA LYS A 376 4.69 16.89 36.24
C LYS A 376 5.35 17.91 35.31
N GLN A 377 6.27 17.50 34.43
CA GLN A 377 7.04 18.41 33.58
C GLN A 377 6.19 19.05 32.49
N TRP A 378 5.17 18.35 32.01
CA TRP A 378 4.33 18.77 30.89
C TRP A 378 2.89 19.03 31.34
N LEU A 379 2.37 20.22 31.04
CA LEU A 379 0.96 20.56 31.21
C LEU A 379 0.26 20.52 29.86
N GLN A 380 -0.71 19.61 29.68
CA GLN A 380 -1.52 19.56 28.47
C GLN A 380 -2.42 20.81 28.38
N LEU A 381 -2.39 21.47 27.23
CA LEU A 381 -3.24 22.62 26.91
C LEU A 381 -4.45 22.12 26.11
N LYS A 382 -5.59 21.95 26.77
CA LYS A 382 -6.86 21.54 26.13
C LYS A 382 -7.58 22.75 25.52
N GLY A 383 -8.39 22.51 24.48
CA GLY A 383 -9.25 23.53 23.85
C GLY A 383 -8.48 24.66 23.14
N ARG A 384 -7.24 24.41 22.74
CA ARG A 384 -6.43 25.36 21.95
C ARG A 384 -6.70 25.18 20.47
N ASP A 385 -6.67 26.30 19.73
CA ASP A 385 -6.68 26.28 18.28
C ASP A 385 -5.50 25.45 17.75
N ASP A 386 -5.70 24.72 16.65
CA ASP A 386 -4.60 23.97 16.05
C ASP A 386 -3.47 24.90 15.61
N LEU A 387 -2.25 24.39 15.69
CA LEU A 387 -1.06 25.04 15.16
C LEU A 387 -0.71 24.50 13.76
N ILE A 388 -1.30 23.36 13.40
CA ILE A 388 -1.09 22.66 12.15
C ILE A 388 -2.35 22.77 11.29
N SER A 389 -2.18 22.77 9.97
CA SER A 389 -3.25 22.42 9.05
C SER A 389 -2.76 21.44 8.00
N VAL A 390 -3.72 20.71 7.46
CA VAL A 390 -3.55 19.79 6.35
C VAL A 390 -4.27 20.36 5.13
N SER A 391 -3.64 20.25 3.96
CA SER A 391 -4.30 20.50 2.68
C SER A 391 -3.99 19.40 1.68
N LYS A 392 -4.92 19.19 0.76
CA LYS A 392 -4.80 18.25 -0.35
C LYS A 392 -4.81 19.00 -1.67
N SER A 393 -3.92 18.62 -2.58
CA SER A 393 -4.00 18.89 -4.02
C SER A 393 -4.28 17.58 -4.78
N GLU A 394 -4.39 17.63 -6.11
CA GLU A 394 -4.63 16.41 -6.90
C GLU A 394 -3.50 15.38 -6.73
N THR A 395 -2.26 15.84 -6.67
CA THR A 395 -1.06 14.98 -6.64
C THR A 395 -0.42 14.88 -5.27
N ASP A 396 -0.61 15.88 -4.41
CA ASP A 396 0.16 16.00 -3.18
C ASP A 396 -0.72 16.25 -1.96
N PHE A 397 -0.25 15.75 -0.83
CA PHE A 397 -0.68 16.14 0.51
C PHE A 397 0.33 17.12 1.11
N SER A 398 -0.15 18.13 1.83
CA SER A 398 0.70 19.14 2.48
C SER A 398 0.38 19.28 3.96
N LEU A 399 1.42 19.14 4.79
CA LEU A 399 1.41 19.40 6.22
C LEU A 399 2.00 20.79 6.48
N ASN A 400 1.18 21.71 6.97
CA ASN A 400 1.58 23.07 7.26
C ASN A 400 1.62 23.28 8.78
N VAL A 401 2.82 23.29 9.35
CA VAL A 401 3.05 23.44 10.79
C VAL A 401 3.30 24.92 11.11
N PHE A 402 2.74 25.40 12.22
CA PHE A 402 2.78 26.79 12.70
C PHE A 402 2.17 27.82 11.74
N ASN A 403 1.33 27.39 10.80
CA ASN A 403 0.74 28.27 9.80
C ASN A 403 -0.37 29.18 10.36
N LYS A 404 -1.03 28.76 11.44
CA LYS A 404 -2.04 29.56 12.14
C LYS A 404 -1.38 30.55 13.11
N GLN A 405 -0.73 31.60 12.59
CA GLN A 405 -0.01 32.60 13.40
C GLN A 405 -0.82 33.17 14.57
N LYS A 406 -2.15 33.36 14.39
CA LYS A 406 -3.03 33.84 15.47
C LYS A 406 -3.03 32.86 16.66
N SER A 407 -3.08 31.56 16.40
CA SER A 407 -3.01 30.51 17.40
C SER A 407 -1.67 30.52 18.13
N THR A 408 -0.55 30.60 17.38
CA THR A 408 0.79 30.64 17.96
C THR A 408 1.03 31.90 18.78
N LYS A 409 0.48 33.06 18.38
CA LYS A 409 0.58 34.32 19.14
C LYS A 409 -0.11 34.26 20.50
N LYS A 410 -1.19 33.48 20.65
CA LYS A 410 -1.89 33.27 21.93
C LYS A 410 -1.07 32.45 22.93
N LEU A 411 -0.01 31.78 22.49
CA LEU A 411 0.90 31.06 23.37
C LEU A 411 1.87 32.04 24.06
N PRO A 412 2.08 31.91 25.38
CA PRO A 412 3.09 32.69 26.10
C PRO A 412 4.50 32.54 25.50
N SER A 413 5.24 33.65 25.35
CA SER A 413 6.65 33.61 24.93
C SER A 413 7.57 33.16 26.06
N ARG A 414 8.81 32.82 25.70
CA ARG A 414 9.85 32.27 26.60
C ARG A 414 9.40 30.99 27.29
N ARG A 415 8.61 30.19 26.58
CA ARG A 415 8.11 28.88 27.00
C ARG A 415 8.42 27.84 25.93
N THR A 416 8.60 26.61 26.39
CA THR A 416 8.81 25.44 25.54
C THR A 416 7.54 24.62 25.51
N TYR A 417 7.21 24.12 24.33
CA TYR A 417 6.01 23.36 24.04
C TYR A 417 6.36 22.03 23.40
N PHE A 418 5.52 21.02 23.64
CA PHE A 418 5.53 19.75 22.93
C PHE A 418 4.27 19.70 22.08
N LEU A 419 4.42 19.49 20.79
CA LEU A 419 3.35 19.33 19.81
C LEU A 419 3.35 17.88 19.36
N SER A 420 2.19 17.24 19.40
CA SER A 420 1.99 15.92 18.79
C SER A 420 0.80 16.00 17.86
N SER A 421 0.93 15.42 16.67
CA SER A 421 -0.14 15.40 15.70
C SER A 421 -0.18 14.13 14.89
N GLU A 422 -1.40 13.70 14.56
CA GLU A 422 -1.66 12.61 13.65
C GLU A 422 -2.57 13.08 12.52
N VAL A 423 -2.23 12.66 11.31
CA VAL A 423 -3.00 12.90 10.11
C VAL A 423 -3.66 11.60 9.72
N LEU A 424 -4.99 11.61 9.65
CA LEU A 424 -5.81 10.48 9.27
C LEU A 424 -6.43 10.73 7.89
N ILE A 425 -6.50 9.69 7.06
CA ILE A 425 -7.44 9.67 5.94
C ILE A 425 -8.81 9.38 6.54
N LYS A 426 -9.68 10.39 6.55
CA LYS A 426 -11.02 10.28 7.14
C LYS A 426 -12.02 9.67 6.16
N LYS A 427 -11.90 10.04 4.89
CA LYS A 427 -12.75 9.51 3.82
C LYS A 427 -11.93 9.19 2.58
N ILE A 428 -12.39 8.16 1.89
CA ILE A 428 -12.00 7.81 0.53
C ILE A 428 -13.23 7.95 -0.38
N GLY A 429 -13.05 8.00 -1.68
CA GLY A 429 -14.18 8.17 -2.61
C GLY A 429 -13.89 7.71 -4.02
N LEU A 430 -14.95 7.59 -4.81
CA LEU A 430 -14.86 7.40 -6.25
C LEU A 430 -14.31 8.67 -6.89
N ASP A 431 -13.29 8.54 -7.75
CA ASP A 431 -12.89 9.64 -8.61
C ASP A 431 -13.66 9.64 -9.94
N ALA A 432 -13.48 10.74 -10.68
CA ALA A 432 -14.05 10.92 -12.00
C ALA A 432 -13.54 9.87 -12.99
N SER A 433 -12.28 9.44 -12.85
CA SER A 433 -11.64 8.47 -13.75
C SER A 433 -12.33 7.10 -13.67
N LEU A 434 -12.45 6.53 -12.47
CA LEU A 434 -13.14 5.26 -12.26
C LEU A 434 -14.59 5.33 -12.74
N SER A 435 -15.28 6.42 -12.40
CA SER A 435 -16.66 6.64 -12.80
C SER A 435 -16.83 6.79 -14.33
N SER A 436 -15.87 7.39 -15.03
CA SER A 436 -15.95 7.62 -16.46
C SER A 436 -15.71 6.35 -17.26
N TRP A 437 -14.62 5.61 -16.97
CA TRP A 437 -14.32 4.41 -17.74
C TRP A 437 -15.29 3.27 -17.42
N ALA A 438 -15.77 3.18 -16.17
CA ALA A 438 -16.79 2.21 -15.78
C ALA A 438 -18.04 2.36 -16.65
N LYS A 439 -18.52 3.59 -16.86
CA LYS A 439 -19.66 3.88 -17.72
C LYS A 439 -19.35 3.63 -19.20
N GLU A 440 -18.18 4.04 -19.68
CA GLU A 440 -17.76 3.84 -21.07
C GLU A 440 -17.69 2.34 -21.44
N TRP A 441 -17.26 1.50 -20.51
CA TRP A 441 -17.07 0.06 -20.72
C TRP A 441 -18.27 -0.76 -20.26
N SER A 442 -19.40 -0.12 -19.94
CA SER A 442 -20.61 -0.77 -19.45
C SER A 442 -21.80 -0.49 -20.35
N TYR A 443 -22.70 -1.46 -20.41
CA TYR A 443 -24.10 -1.25 -20.81
C TYR A 443 -25.01 -1.99 -19.83
N ASP A 444 -26.31 -1.74 -19.92
CA ASP A 444 -27.33 -2.40 -19.11
C ASP A 444 -28.47 -2.94 -19.98
N ASP A 445 -29.38 -3.68 -19.35
CA ASP A 445 -30.51 -4.33 -20.01
C ASP A 445 -31.41 -3.33 -20.77
N LEU A 446 -31.49 -2.08 -20.30
CA LEU A 446 -32.32 -1.03 -20.90
C LEU A 446 -31.68 -0.41 -22.15
N SER A 447 -30.35 -0.31 -22.17
CA SER A 447 -29.57 0.32 -23.25
C SER A 447 -29.17 -0.65 -24.35
N GLU A 448 -29.30 -1.97 -24.16
CA GLU A 448 -28.89 -2.99 -25.13
C GLU A 448 -29.42 -2.75 -26.55
N LYS A 449 -30.73 -2.51 -26.70
CA LYS A 449 -31.34 -2.32 -28.04
C LYS A 449 -30.74 -1.14 -28.78
N ARG A 450 -30.49 -0.03 -28.06
CA ARG A 450 -29.85 1.16 -28.62
C ARG A 450 -28.41 0.86 -29.02
N LEU A 451 -27.65 0.21 -28.12
CA LEU A 451 -26.28 -0.20 -28.37
C LEU A 451 -26.18 -1.06 -29.65
N ILE A 452 -27.03 -2.08 -29.80
CA ILE A 452 -27.01 -2.94 -30.99
C ILE A 452 -27.35 -2.15 -32.27
N ALA A 453 -28.32 -1.24 -32.20
CA ALA A 453 -28.72 -0.41 -33.34
C ALA A 453 -27.59 0.51 -33.83
N GLU A 454 -26.75 1.01 -32.92
CA GLU A 454 -25.57 1.82 -33.21
C GLU A 454 -24.42 1.01 -33.86
N LYS A 455 -24.51 -0.33 -33.88
CA LYS A 455 -23.53 -1.26 -34.47
C LYS A 455 -22.08 -0.95 -34.03
N PRO A 456 -21.82 -0.88 -32.72
CA PRO A 456 -20.53 -0.46 -32.20
C PRO A 456 -19.44 -1.49 -32.54
N SER A 457 -18.25 -0.98 -32.82
CA SER A 457 -17.04 -1.77 -33.00
C SER A 457 -16.54 -2.33 -31.66
N PHE A 458 -16.54 -1.50 -30.61
CA PHE A 458 -16.32 -1.91 -29.23
C PHE A 458 -17.61 -2.33 -28.56
N PHE A 459 -17.71 -3.58 -28.12
CA PHE A 459 -18.86 -4.07 -27.39
C PHE A 459 -18.57 -4.07 -25.87
N PRO A 460 -19.24 -3.21 -25.07
CA PRO A 460 -19.00 -3.09 -23.63
C PRO A 460 -19.44 -4.33 -22.83
N THR A 461 -19.17 -4.33 -21.53
CA THR A 461 -19.53 -5.39 -20.58
C THR A 461 -20.90 -5.13 -19.97
N LEU A 462 -21.71 -6.18 -19.82
CA LEU A 462 -23.03 -6.07 -19.21
C LEU A 462 -22.90 -5.78 -17.70
N ASN A 463 -23.49 -4.69 -17.25
CA ASN A 463 -23.61 -4.25 -15.85
C ASN A 463 -22.27 -4.01 -15.10
N LEU A 464 -21.18 -3.69 -15.82
CA LEU A 464 -19.88 -3.39 -15.20
C LEU A 464 -19.91 -2.17 -14.27
N ASP A 465 -20.54 -1.06 -14.68
CA ASP A 465 -20.65 0.16 -13.85
C ASP A 465 -21.35 -0.14 -12.52
N ARG A 466 -22.39 -0.97 -12.58
CA ARG A 466 -23.14 -1.41 -11.40
C ARG A 466 -22.29 -2.28 -10.48
N LEU A 467 -21.49 -3.20 -11.03
CA LEU A 467 -20.55 -4.00 -10.25
C LEU A 467 -19.53 -3.12 -9.52
N LEU A 468 -18.87 -2.22 -10.23
CA LEU A 468 -17.82 -1.38 -9.65
C LEU A 468 -18.38 -0.47 -8.56
N LYS A 469 -19.60 0.04 -8.70
CA LYS A 469 -20.33 0.75 -7.64
C LYS A 469 -20.58 -0.12 -6.42
N VAL A 470 -21.03 -1.36 -6.60
CA VAL A 470 -21.24 -2.29 -5.47
C VAL A 470 -19.92 -2.57 -4.72
N LEU A 471 -18.81 -2.75 -5.44
CA LEU A 471 -17.49 -2.92 -4.83
C LEU A 471 -17.06 -1.68 -4.06
N ALA A 472 -17.21 -0.49 -4.67
CA ALA A 472 -16.89 0.79 -4.05
C ALA A 472 -17.72 1.03 -2.78
N ASP A 473 -19.05 0.90 -2.88
CA ASP A 473 -19.96 1.10 -1.75
C ASP A 473 -19.64 0.15 -0.59
N SER A 474 -19.25 -1.09 -0.88
CA SER A 474 -18.88 -2.08 0.13
C SER A 474 -17.61 -1.66 0.89
N VAL A 475 -16.62 -1.11 0.18
CA VAL A 475 -15.42 -0.55 0.79
C VAL A 475 -15.76 0.71 1.60
N LEU A 476 -16.51 1.65 1.01
CA LEU A 476 -16.85 2.94 1.63
C LEU A 476 -17.63 2.76 2.93
N LYS A 477 -18.60 1.85 2.96
CA LYS A 477 -19.43 1.54 4.13
C LYS A 477 -18.62 1.00 5.31
N THR A 478 -17.47 0.41 5.04
CA THR A 478 -16.67 -0.30 6.05
C THR A 478 -15.28 0.28 6.23
N PHE A 479 -15.02 1.45 5.62
CA PHE A 479 -13.76 2.17 5.77
C PHE A 479 -13.70 2.82 7.15
N GLU A 480 -12.57 2.65 7.82
CA GLU A 480 -12.26 3.29 9.09
C GLU A 480 -11.11 4.27 8.87
N PRO A 481 -11.07 5.41 9.60
CA PRO A 481 -9.98 6.36 9.49
C PRO A 481 -8.61 5.68 9.61
N GLU A 482 -7.75 5.91 8.61
CA GLU A 482 -6.43 5.28 8.54
C GLU A 482 -5.33 6.33 8.76
N ARG A 483 -4.45 6.08 9.74
CA ARG A 483 -3.31 6.98 10.00
C ARG A 483 -2.36 7.00 8.80
N LEU A 484 -2.21 8.18 8.21
CA LEU A 484 -1.27 8.48 7.13
C LEU A 484 0.08 8.94 7.68
N ALA A 485 0.06 9.91 8.58
CA ALA A 485 1.28 10.53 9.07
C ALA A 485 1.19 10.89 10.56
N ARG A 486 2.34 10.98 11.21
CA ARG A 486 2.51 11.52 12.55
C ARG A 486 3.64 12.53 12.56
N PHE A 487 3.41 13.67 13.20
CA PHE A 487 4.42 14.70 13.37
C PHE A 487 4.44 15.18 14.82
N ASP A 488 5.57 14.96 15.47
CA ASP A 488 5.85 15.41 16.82
C ASP A 488 7.03 16.38 16.81
N ALA A 489 6.91 17.47 17.56
CA ALA A 489 7.93 18.50 17.65
C ALA A 489 7.99 19.15 19.04
N ILE A 490 9.19 19.52 19.46
CA ILE A 490 9.40 20.46 20.56
C ILE A 490 9.66 21.82 19.97
N PHE A 491 9.04 22.87 20.51
CA PHE A 491 9.33 24.22 20.04
C PHE A 491 9.38 25.25 21.17
N HIS A 492 10.27 26.23 21.02
CA HIS A 492 10.38 27.38 21.91
C HIS A 492 9.88 28.64 21.20
N ILE A 493 9.07 29.45 21.88
CA ILE A 493 8.66 30.77 21.34
C ILE A 493 9.57 31.84 21.93
N ASP A 494 10.37 32.48 21.09
CA ASP A 494 11.25 33.59 21.46
C ASP A 494 10.45 34.89 21.70
N ARG A 495 11.11 35.95 22.17
CA ARG A 495 10.49 37.21 22.60
C ARG A 495 9.54 37.83 21.57
#